data_AF-A0A7V2IK15-F1
#
_entry.id   AF-A0A7V2IK15-F1
#
_cell.length_a   1.000
_cell.length_b   1.000
_cell.length_c   1.000
_cell.angle_alpha   90.00
_cell.angle_beta   90.00
_cell.angle_gamma   90.00
#
_symmetry.space_group_name_H-M   'P 1'
#
loop_
_entity.id
_entity.type
_entity.pdbx_description
1 polymer ?
#
loop_
_entity_poly.entity_id
_entity_poly.type
_entity_poly.pdbx_seq_one_letter_code
_entity_poly.pdbx_strand_id
1 'polypeptide(L)'
;MVSSPEPDAELGRDSTAEALHSSAAGLQTLAQWWPLLIGPLAMGVVYVADWAGHESLVSRQTNESLALVLLSIPLVLFLLRAKMLRSEMHLFMGLLCLAFFCREWHFAGTSKGIYVALALLGLWAVKRKAVLEAALGWGRLRMWLFATAMTYLLSQLIARRVFRYVGLPREADLHVLLEETVETAAHLMMIVAAVAAWNAGKRQPTDE
;
A
#
# COMPACT_ATOMS: atom_id res chain seq x y z
N MET A 1 25.24 -54.66 42.56
CA MET A 1 25.85 -53.57 41.76
C MET A 1 24.70 -52.82 41.10
N VAL A 2 24.37 -51.65 41.62
CA VAL A 2 23.29 -50.79 41.12
C VAL A 2 23.96 -49.65 40.37
N SER A 3 23.81 -49.60 39.05
CA SER A 3 24.33 -48.51 38.22
C SER A 3 23.44 -47.29 38.41
N SER A 4 24.01 -46.22 38.97
CA SER A 4 23.35 -44.93 39.06
C SER A 4 23.11 -44.36 37.65
N PRO A 5 21.91 -43.84 37.35
CA PRO A 5 21.67 -43.13 36.09
C PRO A 5 22.49 -41.84 36.06
N GLU A 6 23.19 -41.61 34.94
CA GLU A 6 23.86 -40.35 34.66
C GLU A 6 22.82 -39.21 34.63
N PRO A 7 23.11 -38.06 35.26
CA PRO A 7 22.21 -36.93 35.24
C PRO A 7 22.17 -36.32 33.84
N ASP A 8 20.97 -36.29 33.27
CA ASP A 8 20.62 -35.72 31.97
C ASP A 8 21.15 -34.27 31.81
N ALA A 9 22.32 -34.14 31.19
CA ALA A 9 22.96 -32.85 30.89
C ALA A 9 22.47 -32.21 29.57
N GLU A 10 21.34 -32.68 29.01
CA GLU A 10 20.81 -32.24 27.71
C GLU A 10 19.73 -31.13 27.80
N LEU A 11 19.31 -30.69 28.99
CA LEU A 11 18.17 -29.77 29.14
C LEU A 11 18.47 -28.26 29.00
N GLY A 12 19.71 -27.87 28.70
CA GLY A 12 20.14 -26.46 28.74
C GLY A 12 20.37 -25.76 27.40
N ARG A 13 20.44 -26.50 26.28
CA ARG A 13 20.94 -25.94 25.00
C ARG A 13 19.85 -25.46 24.04
N ASP A 14 18.61 -25.92 24.20
CA ASP A 14 17.54 -25.68 23.21
C ASP A 14 16.75 -24.40 23.47
N SER A 15 16.56 -24.00 24.74
CA SER A 15 15.70 -22.86 25.10
C SER A 15 16.23 -21.50 24.58
N THR A 16 17.55 -21.30 24.59
CA THR A 16 18.15 -20.06 24.07
C THR A 16 18.08 -19.96 22.56
N ALA A 17 18.24 -21.08 21.85
CA ALA A 17 18.19 -21.11 20.39
C ALA A 17 16.75 -20.84 19.90
N GLU A 18 15.75 -21.47 20.52
CA GLU A 18 14.34 -21.24 20.20
C GLU A 18 13.90 -19.78 20.45
N ALA A 19 14.32 -19.19 21.57
CA ALA A 19 14.03 -17.78 21.88
C ALA A 19 14.62 -16.81 20.84
N LEU A 20 15.83 -17.08 20.35
CA LEU A 20 16.46 -16.28 19.30
C LEU A 20 15.74 -16.43 17.96
N HIS A 21 15.33 -17.64 17.58
CA HIS A 21 14.60 -17.88 16.33
C HIS A 21 13.22 -17.21 16.35
N SER A 22 12.50 -17.28 17.48
CA SER A 22 11.23 -16.60 17.68
C SER A 22 11.37 -15.07 17.57
N SER A 23 12.41 -14.51 18.19
CA SER A 23 12.72 -13.08 18.12
C SER A 23 13.05 -12.61 16.69
N ALA A 24 13.85 -13.40 15.96
CA ALA A 24 14.20 -13.11 14.57
C ALA A 24 12.98 -13.14 13.64
N ALA A 25 12.07 -14.10 13.82
CA ALA A 25 10.82 -14.17 13.07
C ALA A 25 9.90 -12.97 13.36
N GLY A 26 9.86 -12.50 14.61
CA GLY A 26 9.13 -11.29 15.00
C GLY A 26 9.66 -10.03 14.31
N LEU A 27 10.99 -9.84 14.31
CA LEU A 27 11.65 -8.72 13.63
C LEU A 27 11.43 -8.76 12.11
N GLN A 28 11.51 -9.94 11.50
CA GLN A 28 11.23 -10.10 10.07
C GLN A 28 9.78 -9.73 9.73
N THR A 29 8.84 -10.10 10.60
CA THR A 29 7.43 -9.73 10.44
C THR A 29 7.25 -8.22 10.53
N LEU A 30 7.81 -7.56 11.54
CA LEU A 30 7.74 -6.09 11.66
C LEU A 30 8.39 -5.39 10.47
N ALA A 31 9.56 -5.88 10.04
CA ALA A 31 10.27 -5.35 8.89
C ALA A 31 9.45 -5.46 7.61
N GLN A 32 8.53 -6.42 7.48
CA GLN A 32 7.66 -6.54 6.31
C GLN A 32 6.56 -5.46 6.24
N TRP A 33 6.17 -4.89 7.38
CA TRP A 33 5.13 -3.86 7.48
C TRP A 33 5.65 -2.43 7.32
N TRP A 34 6.95 -2.25 7.08
CA TRP A 34 7.56 -0.93 6.88
C TRP A 34 6.84 -0.03 5.84
N PRO A 35 6.21 -0.54 4.75
CA PRO A 35 5.53 0.34 3.79
C PRO A 35 4.37 1.13 4.39
N LEU A 36 3.79 0.69 5.51
CA LEU A 36 2.75 1.46 6.23
C LEU A 36 3.27 2.79 6.77
N LEU A 37 4.59 2.94 6.95
CA LEU A 37 5.19 4.18 7.42
C LEU A 37 5.27 5.25 6.32
N ILE A 38 5.09 4.90 5.04
CA ILE A 38 5.23 5.84 3.92
C ILE A 38 4.19 6.98 4.01
N GLY A 39 2.94 6.68 4.37
CA GLY A 39 1.90 7.70 4.55
C GLY A 39 2.24 8.73 5.64
N PRO A 40 2.51 8.31 6.89
CA PRO A 40 2.98 9.22 7.94
C PRO A 40 4.26 9.98 7.59
N LEU A 41 5.22 9.34 6.90
CA LEU A 41 6.43 10.02 6.43
C LEU A 41 6.10 11.11 5.40
N ALA A 42 5.16 10.87 4.48
CA ALA A 42 4.70 11.87 3.53
C ALA A 42 4.05 13.08 4.22
N MET A 43 3.32 12.88 5.33
CA MET A 43 2.86 13.99 6.17
C MET A 43 4.04 14.78 6.76
N GLY A 44 5.06 14.09 7.27
CA GLY A 44 6.29 14.70 7.78
C GLY A 44 6.99 15.58 6.75
N VAL A 45 7.00 15.18 5.47
CA VAL A 45 7.58 15.97 4.37
C VAL A 45 6.88 17.33 4.23
N VAL A 46 5.55 17.39 4.37
CA VAL A 46 4.81 18.66 4.30
C VAL A 46 5.21 19.59 5.44
N TYR A 47 5.33 19.07 6.67
CA TYR A 47 5.76 19.86 7.82
C TYR A 47 7.20 20.37 7.69
N VAL A 48 8.10 19.55 7.14
CA VAL A 48 9.48 19.97 6.86
C VAL A 48 9.50 21.04 5.77
N ALA A 49 8.68 20.91 4.73
CA ALA A 49 8.59 21.89 3.65
C ALA A 49 8.03 23.24 4.14
N ASP A 50 6.97 23.22 4.97
CA ASP A 50 6.41 24.41 5.63
C ASP A 50 7.45 25.11 6.51
N TRP A 51 8.11 24.34 7.39
CA TRP A 51 9.15 24.88 8.28
C TRP A 51 10.33 25.49 7.50
N ALA A 52 10.70 24.90 6.38
CA ALA A 52 11.78 25.39 5.52
C ALA A 52 11.34 26.52 4.57
N GLY A 53 10.06 26.89 4.51
CA GLY A 53 9.53 27.89 3.57
C GLY A 53 9.50 27.44 2.10
N HIS A 54 9.43 26.12 1.84
CA HIS A 54 9.43 25.50 0.52
C HIS A 54 8.07 24.85 0.16
N GLU A 55 6.96 25.44 0.60
CA GLU A 55 5.60 24.93 0.35
C GLU A 55 5.27 24.75 -1.14
N SER A 56 5.96 25.48 -2.04
CA SER A 56 5.82 25.33 -3.49
C SER A 56 6.14 23.93 -4.01
N LEU A 57 7.04 23.19 -3.34
CA LEU A 57 7.42 21.82 -3.72
C LEU A 57 6.31 20.80 -3.44
N VAL A 58 5.45 21.09 -2.45
CA VAL A 58 4.30 20.25 -2.06
C VAL A 58 2.98 20.89 -2.46
N SER A 59 3.03 21.86 -3.38
CA SER A 59 1.85 22.62 -3.80
C SER A 59 0.84 21.72 -4.49
N ARG A 60 -0.43 22.09 -4.37
CA ARG A 60 -1.55 21.40 -5.00
C ARG A 60 -1.35 21.22 -6.51
N GLN A 61 -0.93 22.26 -7.23
CA GLN A 61 -0.72 22.20 -8.67
C GLN A 61 0.36 21.18 -9.07
N THR A 62 1.44 21.10 -8.28
CA THR A 62 2.51 20.12 -8.49
C THR A 62 2.00 18.70 -8.27
N ASN A 63 1.26 18.47 -7.17
CA ASN A 63 0.69 17.17 -6.84
C ASN A 63 -0.37 16.71 -7.86
N GLU A 64 -1.29 17.58 -8.29
CA GLU A 64 -2.28 17.27 -9.32
C GLU A 64 -1.62 16.85 -10.65
N SER A 65 -0.57 17.58 -11.07
CA SER A 65 0.18 17.27 -12.29
C SER A 65 0.92 15.93 -12.17
N LEU A 66 1.55 15.67 -11.02
CA LEU A 66 2.24 14.42 -10.74
C LEU A 66 1.27 13.24 -10.63
N ALA A 67 0.10 13.42 -10.01
CA ALA A 67 -0.88 12.36 -9.79
C ALA A 67 -1.32 11.70 -11.11
N LEU A 68 -1.58 12.49 -12.15
CA LEU A 68 -1.92 11.97 -13.49
C LEU A 68 -0.81 11.09 -14.07
N VAL A 69 0.45 11.56 -14.00
CA VAL A 69 1.60 10.80 -14.50
C VAL A 69 1.78 9.52 -13.68
N LEU A 70 1.74 9.63 -12.35
CA LEU A 70 1.96 8.52 -11.44
C LEU A 70 0.89 7.44 -11.53
N LEU A 71 -0.39 7.80 -11.77
CA LEU A 71 -1.48 6.84 -11.97
C LEU A 71 -1.48 6.20 -13.36
N SER A 72 -0.99 6.90 -14.38
CA SER A 72 -0.93 6.36 -15.74
C SER A 72 -0.01 5.13 -15.85
N ILE A 73 1.08 5.11 -15.09
CA ILE A 73 2.06 4.01 -15.07
C ILE A 73 1.43 2.69 -14.59
N PRO A 74 0.89 2.57 -13.35
CA PRO A 74 0.30 1.33 -12.87
C PRO A 74 -0.95 0.96 -13.66
N LEU A 75 -1.72 1.94 -14.16
CA LEU A 75 -2.86 1.68 -15.06
C LEU A 75 -2.42 0.89 -16.30
N VAL A 76 -1.40 1.37 -17.02
CA VAL A 76 -0.88 0.68 -18.20
C VAL A 76 -0.29 -0.68 -17.85
N LEU A 77 0.50 -0.77 -16.78
CA LEU A 77 1.12 -2.04 -16.35
C LEU A 77 0.08 -3.11 -16.00
N PHE A 78 -0.95 -2.75 -15.21
CA PHE A 78 -1.99 -3.69 -14.83
C PHE A 78 -2.85 -4.10 -16.02
N LEU A 79 -3.26 -3.17 -16.90
CA LEU A 79 -4.07 -3.51 -18.08
C LEU A 79 -3.30 -4.37 -19.09
N LEU A 80 -2.03 -4.06 -19.34
CA LEU A 80 -1.17 -4.87 -20.20
C LEU A 80 -1.04 -6.28 -19.63
N ARG A 81 -0.77 -6.40 -18.32
CA ARG A 81 -0.62 -7.70 -17.67
C ARG A 81 -1.94 -8.48 -17.62
N ALA A 82 -3.07 -7.80 -17.41
CA ALA A 82 -4.40 -8.38 -17.49
C ALA A 82 -4.67 -8.99 -18.87
N LYS A 83 -4.29 -8.28 -19.94
CA LYS A 83 -4.42 -8.77 -21.32
C LYS A 83 -3.52 -9.97 -21.58
N MET A 84 -2.27 -9.95 -21.11
CA MET A 84 -1.30 -11.03 -21.34
C MET A 84 -1.64 -12.32 -20.57
N LEU A 85 -1.96 -12.20 -19.28
CA LEU A 85 -2.18 -13.34 -18.40
C LEU A 85 -3.65 -13.74 -18.25
N ARG A 86 -4.58 -12.96 -18.81
CA ARG A 86 -6.03 -13.11 -18.58
C ARG A 86 -6.39 -13.18 -17.08
N SER A 87 -5.64 -12.44 -16.26
CA SER A 87 -5.75 -12.48 -14.80
C SER A 87 -6.77 -11.45 -14.31
N GLU A 88 -7.79 -11.93 -13.59
CA GLU A 88 -8.84 -11.08 -13.01
C GLU A 88 -8.32 -10.07 -12.00
N MET A 89 -7.31 -10.43 -11.19
CA MET A 89 -6.70 -9.51 -10.23
C MET A 89 -6.06 -8.31 -10.94
N HIS A 90 -5.35 -8.55 -12.04
CA HIS A 90 -4.71 -7.47 -12.81
C HIS A 90 -5.77 -6.59 -13.49
N LEU A 91 -6.85 -7.20 -13.99
CA LEU A 91 -7.96 -6.43 -14.55
C LEU A 91 -8.64 -5.57 -13.47
N PHE A 92 -8.91 -6.15 -12.30
CA PHE A 92 -9.47 -5.44 -11.15
C PHE A 92 -8.61 -4.23 -10.75
N MET A 93 -7.30 -4.44 -10.56
CA MET A 93 -6.38 -3.36 -10.22
C MET A 93 -6.26 -2.32 -11.33
N GLY A 94 -6.30 -2.73 -12.60
CA GLY A 94 -6.32 -1.83 -13.75
C GLY A 94 -7.57 -0.94 -13.77
N LEU A 95 -8.76 -1.50 -13.53
CA LEU A 95 -10.00 -0.73 -13.44
C LEU A 95 -10.03 0.20 -12.22
N LEU A 96 -9.45 -0.21 -11.09
CA LEU A 96 -9.28 0.66 -9.93
C LEU A 96 -8.38 1.86 -10.25
N CYS A 97 -7.22 1.62 -10.89
CA CYS A 97 -6.32 2.69 -11.33
C CYS A 97 -7.00 3.60 -12.35
N LEU A 98 -7.83 3.05 -13.26
CA LEU A 98 -8.59 3.83 -14.23
C LEU A 98 -9.61 4.74 -13.53
N ALA A 99 -10.29 4.23 -12.50
CA ALA A 99 -11.25 5.02 -11.73
C ALA A 99 -10.55 6.20 -11.04
N PHE A 100 -9.41 5.98 -10.39
CA PHE A 100 -8.60 7.06 -9.81
C PHE A 100 -8.06 8.03 -10.87
N PHE A 101 -7.57 7.53 -12.00
CA PHE A 101 -7.09 8.37 -13.09
C PHE A 101 -8.20 9.30 -13.62
N CYS A 102 -9.41 8.77 -13.81
CA CYS A 102 -10.56 9.57 -14.23
C CYS A 102 -10.96 10.61 -13.16
N ARG A 103 -10.84 10.29 -11.86
CA ARG A 103 -11.04 11.26 -10.77
C ARG A 103 -10.02 12.41 -10.88
N GLU A 104 -8.74 12.09 -11.01
CA GLU A 104 -7.66 13.09 -11.05
C GLU A 104 -7.69 13.96 -12.32
N TRP A 105 -8.22 13.45 -13.43
CA TRP A 105 -8.41 14.25 -14.64
C TRP A 105 -9.50 15.33 -14.48
N HIS A 106 -10.29 15.29 -13.40
CA HIS A 106 -11.36 16.27 -13.14
C HIS A 106 -12.40 16.40 -14.28
N PHE A 107 -12.69 15.29 -15.00
CA PHE A 107 -13.73 15.32 -16.03
C PHE A 107 -15.11 15.63 -15.41
N ALA A 108 -15.95 16.40 -16.09
CA ALA A 108 -17.26 16.79 -15.56
C ALA A 108 -18.10 15.55 -15.15
N GLY A 109 -18.54 15.50 -13.89
CA GLY A 109 -19.33 14.39 -13.33
C GLY A 109 -18.53 13.28 -12.63
N THR A 110 -17.20 13.31 -12.69
CA THR A 110 -16.32 12.29 -12.04
C THR A 110 -16.42 12.26 -10.53
N SER A 111 -16.69 13.40 -9.88
CA SER A 111 -16.82 13.47 -8.42
C SER A 111 -17.90 12.55 -7.86
N LYS A 112 -18.99 12.30 -8.59
CA LYS A 112 -20.01 11.32 -8.22
C LYS A 112 -19.71 9.93 -8.82
N GLY A 113 -19.18 9.92 -10.03
CA GLY A 113 -18.84 8.68 -10.76
C GLY A 113 -17.84 7.79 -10.00
N ILE A 114 -16.87 8.39 -9.30
CA ILE A 114 -15.86 7.62 -8.55
C ILE A 114 -16.51 6.74 -7.47
N TYR A 115 -17.51 7.24 -6.74
CA TYR A 115 -18.20 6.45 -5.71
C TYR A 115 -18.97 5.28 -6.31
N VAL A 116 -19.61 5.48 -7.46
CA VAL A 116 -20.31 4.40 -8.18
C VAL A 116 -19.30 3.35 -8.68
N ALA A 117 -18.19 3.79 -9.27
CA ALA A 117 -17.12 2.89 -9.73
C ALA A 117 -16.54 2.07 -8.57
N LEU A 118 -16.22 2.70 -7.44
CA LEU A 118 -15.71 2.02 -6.25
C LEU A 118 -16.74 1.05 -5.65
N ALA A 119 -18.03 1.40 -5.65
CA ALA A 119 -19.08 0.49 -5.18
C ALA A 119 -19.20 -0.76 -6.08
N LEU A 120 -19.15 -0.59 -7.40
CA LEU A 120 -19.18 -1.69 -8.36
C LEU A 120 -17.93 -2.59 -8.24
N LEU A 121 -16.74 -1.98 -8.12
CA LEU A 121 -15.50 -2.70 -7.87
C LEU A 121 -15.56 -3.45 -6.53
N GLY A 122 -16.06 -2.82 -5.46
CA GLY A 122 -16.23 -3.45 -4.16
C GLY A 122 -17.16 -4.67 -4.23
N LEU A 123 -18.31 -4.55 -4.89
CA LEU A 123 -19.22 -5.67 -5.11
C LEU A 123 -18.57 -6.79 -5.93
N TRP A 124 -17.81 -6.44 -6.97
CA TRP A 124 -17.04 -7.40 -7.75
C TRP A 124 -15.99 -8.12 -6.91
N ALA A 125 -15.25 -7.39 -6.07
CA ALA A 125 -14.24 -7.94 -5.17
C ALA A 125 -14.86 -8.92 -4.16
N VAL A 126 -16.03 -8.60 -3.59
CA VAL A 126 -16.75 -9.50 -2.70
C VAL A 126 -17.17 -10.78 -3.43
N LYS A 127 -17.77 -10.65 -4.63
CA LYS A 127 -18.22 -11.79 -5.44
C LYS A 127 -17.06 -12.69 -5.89
N ARG A 128 -15.88 -12.11 -6.13
CA ARG A 128 -14.68 -12.83 -6.62
C ARG A 128 -13.59 -12.93 -5.56
N LYS A 129 -13.94 -12.84 -4.28
CA LYS A 129 -12.98 -12.83 -3.16
C LYS A 129 -11.98 -13.98 -3.24
N ALA A 130 -12.44 -15.22 -3.41
CA ALA A 130 -11.56 -16.39 -3.47
C ALA A 130 -10.54 -16.33 -4.62
N VAL A 131 -10.96 -15.82 -5.78
CA VAL A 131 -10.08 -15.67 -6.96
C VAL A 131 -9.04 -14.58 -6.71
N LEU A 132 -9.45 -13.45 -6.13
CA LEU A 132 -8.55 -12.35 -5.80
C LEU A 132 -7.56 -12.72 -4.69
N GLU A 133 -8.02 -13.41 -3.64
CA GLU A 133 -7.17 -13.88 -2.53
C GLU A 133 -6.13 -14.90 -3.03
N ALA A 134 -6.54 -15.86 -3.86
CA ALA A 134 -5.62 -16.81 -4.47
C ALA A 134 -4.56 -16.13 -5.34
N ALA A 135 -4.96 -15.11 -6.12
CA ALA A 135 -4.04 -14.35 -6.97
C ALA A 135 -3.08 -13.45 -6.18
N LEU A 136 -3.54 -12.86 -5.07
CA LEU A 136 -2.71 -11.99 -4.21
C LEU A 136 -1.69 -12.79 -3.40
N GLY A 137 -2.08 -13.98 -2.95
CA GLY A 137 -1.27 -14.84 -2.09
C GLY A 137 -0.88 -14.18 -0.75
N TRP A 138 0.12 -14.76 -0.10
CA TRP A 138 0.71 -14.26 1.14
C TRP A 138 2.12 -13.76 0.82
N GLY A 139 2.25 -12.48 0.46
CA GLY A 139 3.54 -11.97 0.02
C GLY A 139 3.61 -10.46 -0.09
N ARG A 140 4.71 -9.98 -0.67
CA ARG A 140 5.04 -8.55 -0.78
C ARG A 140 3.94 -7.75 -1.48
N LEU A 141 3.33 -8.30 -2.54
CA LEU A 141 2.26 -7.63 -3.27
C LEU A 141 1.08 -7.27 -2.36
N ARG A 142 0.60 -8.23 -1.56
CA ARG A 142 -0.50 -8.01 -0.61
C ARG A 142 -0.18 -6.89 0.39
N MET A 143 1.05 -6.86 0.89
CA MET A 143 1.48 -5.84 1.86
C MET A 143 1.55 -4.45 1.22
N TRP A 144 2.12 -4.33 0.02
CA TRP A 144 2.14 -3.07 -0.72
C TRP A 144 0.72 -2.58 -1.02
N LEU A 145 -0.17 -3.44 -1.50
CA LEU A 145 -1.55 -3.07 -1.78
C LEU A 145 -2.30 -2.63 -0.52
N PHE A 146 -2.11 -3.35 0.59
CA PHE A 146 -2.70 -2.98 1.87
C PHE A 146 -2.17 -1.62 2.35
N ALA A 147 -0.85 -1.41 2.28
CA ALA A 147 -0.25 -0.15 2.68
C ALA A 147 -0.70 1.02 1.77
N THR A 148 -0.83 0.80 0.46
CA THR A 148 -1.40 1.77 -0.47
C THR A 148 -2.84 2.12 -0.08
N ALA A 149 -3.67 1.13 0.22
CA ALA A 149 -5.05 1.34 0.65
C ALA A 149 -5.13 2.13 1.98
N MET A 150 -4.28 1.81 2.95
CA MET A 150 -4.21 2.56 4.22
C MET A 150 -3.71 3.99 4.01
N THR A 151 -2.79 4.22 3.08
CA THR A 151 -2.29 5.56 2.75
C THR A 151 -3.36 6.40 2.07
N TYR A 152 -4.14 5.82 1.14
CA TYR A 152 -5.32 6.49 0.59
C TYR A 152 -6.36 6.80 1.65
N LEU A 153 -6.66 5.85 2.55
CA LEU A 153 -7.57 6.07 3.65
C LEU A 153 -7.10 7.23 4.53
N LEU A 154 -5.81 7.27 4.87
CA LEU A 154 -5.21 8.37 5.63
C LEU A 154 -5.39 9.72 4.92
N SER A 155 -5.09 9.80 3.62
CA SER A 155 -5.36 11.01 2.81
C SER A 155 -6.84 11.43 2.91
N GLN A 156 -7.78 10.50 2.77
CA GLN A 156 -9.21 10.80 2.90
C GLN A 156 -9.61 11.25 4.31
N LEU A 157 -9.00 10.70 5.37
CA LEU A 157 -9.25 11.16 6.74
C LEU A 157 -8.73 12.60 6.95
N ILE A 158 -7.61 12.96 6.34
CA ILE A 158 -7.07 14.33 6.31
C ILE A 158 -8.01 15.26 5.56
N ALA A 159 -8.46 14.87 4.36
CA ALA A 159 -9.43 15.62 3.55
C ALA A 159 -10.73 15.92 4.31
N ARG A 160 -11.20 14.95 5.10
CA ARG A 160 -12.38 15.07 5.96
C ARG A 160 -12.11 15.79 7.28
N ARG A 161 -10.88 16.27 7.49
CA ARG A 161 -10.44 17.00 8.69
C ARG A 161 -10.72 16.25 9.98
N VAL A 162 -10.59 14.92 9.95
CA VAL A 162 -10.79 14.05 11.13
C VAL A 162 -9.81 14.41 12.25
N PHE A 163 -8.62 14.90 11.88
CA PHE A 163 -7.55 15.25 12.81
C PHE A 163 -7.68 16.65 13.44
N ARG A 164 -8.73 17.42 13.13
CA ARG A 164 -8.94 18.77 13.70
C ARG A 164 -8.95 18.81 15.23
N TYR A 165 -9.32 17.69 15.87
CA TYR A 165 -9.39 17.55 17.33
C TYR A 165 -8.18 16.85 17.95
N VAL A 166 -7.31 16.26 17.13
CA VAL A 166 -6.14 15.48 17.59
C VAL A 166 -4.93 16.38 17.85
N GLY A 167 -5.01 17.66 17.49
CA GLY A 167 -3.97 18.64 17.77
C GLY A 167 -2.81 18.63 16.76
N LEU A 168 -3.07 18.25 15.51
CA LEU A 168 -2.08 18.40 14.45
C LEU A 168 -1.70 19.89 14.28
N PRO A 169 -0.40 20.24 14.31
CA PRO A 169 0.04 21.63 14.13
C PRO A 169 -0.47 22.20 12.82
N ARG A 170 -1.04 23.41 12.86
CA ARG A 170 -1.51 24.17 11.68
C ARG A 170 -2.38 23.36 10.70
N GLU A 171 -3.15 22.40 11.21
CA GLU A 171 -4.00 21.53 10.36
C GLU A 171 -4.93 22.33 9.46
N ALA A 172 -5.52 23.43 9.98
CA ALA A 172 -6.43 24.26 9.21
C ALA A 172 -5.79 24.83 7.94
N ASP A 173 -4.50 25.15 7.99
CA ASP A 173 -3.76 25.74 6.87
C ASP A 173 -3.18 24.65 5.94
N LEU A 174 -2.70 23.54 6.53
CA LEU A 174 -1.91 22.54 5.82
C LEU A 174 -2.72 21.32 5.36
N HIS A 175 -3.98 21.14 5.75
CA HIS A 175 -4.75 19.92 5.46
C HIS A 175 -4.81 19.57 3.97
N VAL A 176 -4.95 20.58 3.08
CA VAL A 176 -4.96 20.34 1.63
C VAL A 176 -3.60 19.83 1.16
N LEU A 177 -2.50 20.45 1.58
CA LEU A 177 -1.14 20.01 1.20
C LEU A 177 -0.84 18.61 1.75
N LEU A 178 -1.30 18.32 2.97
CA LEU A 178 -1.20 17.00 3.61
C LEU A 178 -1.98 15.94 2.84
N GLU A 179 -3.25 16.22 2.50
CA GLU A 179 -4.10 15.32 1.72
C GLU A 179 -3.44 14.95 0.39
N GLU A 180 -3.05 15.96 -0.38
CA GLU A 180 -2.49 15.83 -1.73
C GLU A 180 -1.14 15.11 -1.73
N THR A 181 -0.28 15.41 -0.75
CA THR A 181 1.04 14.76 -0.64
C THR A 181 0.92 13.31 -0.19
N VAL A 182 0.01 12.99 0.73
CA VAL A 182 -0.25 11.61 1.16
C VAL A 182 -0.93 10.81 0.04
N GLU A 183 -1.85 11.41 -0.72
CA GLU A 183 -2.44 10.79 -1.92
C GLU A 183 -1.37 10.51 -2.99
N THR A 184 -0.48 11.47 -3.25
CA THR A 184 0.67 11.29 -4.15
C THR A 184 1.59 10.16 -3.71
N ALA A 185 1.83 10.01 -2.41
CA ALA A 185 2.58 8.87 -1.88
C ALA A 185 1.86 7.53 -2.13
N ALA A 186 0.54 7.48 -2.00
CA ALA A 186 -0.24 6.30 -2.37
C ALA A 186 -0.11 5.95 -3.87
N HIS A 187 -0.06 6.94 -4.76
CA HIS A 187 0.21 6.72 -6.20
C HIS A 187 1.58 6.07 -6.44
N LEU A 188 2.62 6.56 -5.78
CA LEU A 188 3.96 5.96 -5.84
C LEU A 188 3.94 4.50 -5.35
N MET A 189 3.25 4.23 -4.24
CA MET A 189 3.10 2.88 -3.71
C MET A 189 2.32 1.96 -4.68
N MET A 190 1.34 2.50 -5.41
CA MET A 190 0.62 1.76 -6.46
C MET A 190 1.55 1.34 -7.61
N ILE A 191 2.51 2.19 -8.01
CA ILE A 191 3.56 1.81 -8.98
C ILE A 191 4.38 0.63 -8.45
N VAL A 192 4.83 0.71 -7.19
CA VAL A 192 5.60 -0.38 -6.57
C VAL A 192 4.79 -1.67 -6.52
N ALA A 193 3.50 -1.60 -6.19
CA ALA A 193 2.60 -2.75 -6.22
C ALA A 193 2.46 -3.34 -7.64
N ALA A 194 2.32 -2.50 -8.67
CA ALA A 194 2.27 -2.96 -10.06
C ALA A 194 3.57 -3.67 -10.49
N VAL A 195 4.73 -3.12 -10.12
CA VAL A 195 6.03 -3.76 -10.37
C VAL A 195 6.18 -5.08 -9.60
N ALA A 196 5.74 -5.13 -8.35
CA ALA A 196 5.74 -6.35 -7.55
C ALA A 196 4.86 -7.44 -8.18
N ALA A 197 3.65 -7.08 -8.65
CA ALA A 197 2.76 -8.00 -9.36
C ALA A 197 3.38 -8.51 -10.67
N TRP A 198 4.05 -7.62 -11.42
CA TRP A 198 4.75 -7.98 -12.65
C TRP A 198 5.85 -9.03 -12.41
N ASN A 199 6.63 -8.84 -11.34
CA ASN A 199 7.73 -9.74 -10.99
C ASN A 199 7.26 -11.08 -10.41
N ALA A 200 6.11 -11.11 -9.71
CA ALA A 200 5.54 -12.35 -9.19
C ALA A 200 5.21 -13.34 -10.32
N GLY A 201 4.68 -12.85 -11.44
CA GLY A 201 4.33 -13.69 -12.58
C GLY A 201 5.51 -14.25 -13.39
N LYS A 202 6.76 -13.85 -13.11
CA LYS A 202 7.97 -14.43 -13.76
C LYS A 202 8.48 -15.68 -13.04
N ARG A 203 8.02 -15.93 -11.81
CA ARG A 203 8.57 -16.98 -10.92
C ARG A 203 7.79 -18.29 -10.95
N GLN A 204 6.71 -18.38 -11.73
CA GLN A 204 6.03 -19.67 -11.94
C GLN A 204 6.93 -20.50 -12.87
N PRO A 205 7.56 -21.59 -12.38
CA PRO A 205 8.33 -22.48 -13.23
C PRO A 205 7.38 -23.08 -14.27
N THR A 206 7.82 -23.09 -15.52
CA THR A 206 7.24 -23.93 -16.56
C THR A 206 7.61 -25.38 -16.25
N ASP A 207 7.01 -25.94 -15.20
CA ASP A 207 7.02 -27.38 -14.99
C ASP A 207 5.89 -27.95 -15.87
N GLU A 208 6.15 -27.99 -17.17
CA GLU A 208 5.46 -28.81 -18.18
C GLU A 208 6.42 -29.91 -18.67
#